data_AF-A0A2V6H510-F1
#
_entry.id   AF-A0A2V6H510-F1
#
_cell.length_a   1.000
_cell.length_b   1.000
_cell.length_c   1.000
_cell.angle_alpha   90.00
_cell.angle_beta   90.00
_cell.angle_gamma   90.00
#
_symmetry.space_group_name_H-M   'P 1'
#
loop_
_entity.id
_entity.type
_entity.pdbx_description
1 polymer ?
#
loop_
_entity_poly.entity_id
_entity_poly.type
_entity_poly.pdbx_seq_one_letter_code
_entity_poly.pdbx_strand_id
1 'polypeptide(L)'
;MKKRILILTAGFGEGHNSAARGVRDALARVAPDQTEVELRDLFAEAYGPVNELVRRSYLALVNSAPRAWGVVYRWLDRKTDYDKEFRRFTRLKDHFAPLLDRFRPDVVV
;
A
#
# COMPACT_ATOMS: atom_id res chain seq x y z
N MET A 1 12.79 21.43 13.17
CA MET A 1 12.50 20.86 11.83
C MET A 1 11.33 19.90 11.95
N LYS A 2 10.38 19.90 11.02
CA LYS A 2 9.26 18.93 11.02
C LYS A 2 9.79 17.53 10.64
N LYS A 3 9.28 16.50 11.32
CA LYS A 3 9.50 15.09 10.96
C LYS A 3 8.59 14.72 9.80
N ARG A 4 9.16 14.19 8.73
CA ARG A 4 8.46 13.80 7.51
C ARG A 4 8.16 12.30 7.54
N ILE A 5 6.90 11.95 7.50
CA ILE A 5 6.43 10.57 7.65
C ILE A 5 5.67 10.19 6.38
N LEU A 6 6.14 9.14 5.71
CA LEU A 6 5.48 8.59 4.54
C LEU A 6 4.74 7.31 4.95
N ILE A 7 3.42 7.32 4.84
CA ILE A 7 2.58 6.16 5.12
C ILE A 7 2.15 5.53 3.81
N LEU A 8 2.48 4.26 3.62
CA LEU A 8 2.14 3.51 2.42
C LEU A 8 0.86 2.69 2.66
N THR A 9 -0.02 2.71 1.66
CA THR A 9 -1.28 1.97 1.69
C THR A 9 -1.46 1.15 0.42
N ALA A 10 -2.46 0.27 0.43
CA ALA A 10 -2.88 -0.48 -0.74
C ALA A 10 -4.39 -0.68 -0.70
N GLY A 11 -5.11 -0.24 -1.74
CA GLY A 11 -6.57 -0.23 -1.83
C GLY A 11 -7.28 -1.58 -1.76
N PHE A 12 -6.58 -2.68 -1.52
CA PHE A 12 -7.13 -4.04 -1.50
C PHE A 12 -7.96 -4.37 -0.23
N GLY A 13 -8.06 -3.46 0.73
CA GLY A 13 -8.94 -3.62 1.89
C GLY A 13 -8.93 -2.39 2.79
N GLU A 14 -9.95 -2.24 3.63
CA GLU A 14 -10.13 -1.00 4.41
C GLU A 14 -9.51 -1.00 5.81
N GLY A 15 -9.16 -2.16 6.38
CA GLY A 15 -8.60 -2.24 7.73
C GLY A 15 -7.28 -1.44 7.87
N HIS A 16 -6.28 -1.79 7.06
CA HIS A 16 -4.99 -1.08 7.04
C HIS A 16 -5.12 0.37 6.58
N ASN A 17 -5.97 0.65 5.59
CA ASN A 17 -6.18 2.02 5.09
C ASN A 17 -6.82 2.92 6.16
N SER A 18 -7.76 2.38 6.93
CA SER A 18 -8.39 3.11 8.03
C SER A 18 -7.41 3.35 9.16
N ALA A 19 -6.56 2.37 9.49
CA ALA A 19 -5.47 2.56 10.44
C ALA A 19 -4.49 3.65 9.99
N ALA A 20 -4.06 3.63 8.72
CA ALA A 20 -3.18 4.64 8.13
C ALA A 20 -3.78 6.05 8.21
N ARG A 21 -5.06 6.21 7.84
CA ARG A 21 -5.79 7.48 7.97
C ARG A 21 -5.90 7.92 9.43
N GLY A 22 -6.20 6.98 10.33
CA GLY A 22 -6.27 7.26 11.77
C GLY A 22 -4.95 7.78 12.33
N VAL A 23 -3.82 7.17 11.96
CA VAL A 23 -2.47 7.63 12.36
C VAL A 23 -2.18 9.03 11.81
N ARG A 24 -2.40 9.27 10.52
CA ARG A 24 -2.22 10.60 9.90
C ARG A 24 -3.05 11.66 10.62
N ASP A 25 -4.33 11.38 10.84
CA ASP A 25 -5.27 12.34 11.44
C ASP A 25 -4.95 12.59 12.92
N ALA A 26 -4.48 11.57 13.64
CA ALA A 26 -4.00 11.72 15.02
C ALA A 26 -2.74 12.60 15.06
N LEU A 27 -1.75 12.36 14.20
CA LEU A 27 -0.52 13.18 14.12
C LEU A 27 -0.82 14.64 13.78
N ALA A 28 -1.76 14.89 12.86
CA ALA A 28 -2.23 16.24 12.54
C ALA A 28 -2.86 16.95 13.75
N ARG A 29 -3.42 16.21 14.72
CA ARG A 29 -4.01 16.77 15.94
C ARG A 29 -2.98 16.97 17.06
N VAL A 30 -2.12 15.98 17.30
CA VAL A 30 -1.22 15.98 18.46
C VAL A 30 0.15 16.62 18.17
N ALA A 31 0.52 16.74 16.90
CA ALA A 31 1.84 17.22 16.47
C ALA A 31 1.81 18.05 15.15
N PRO A 32 0.87 19.00 14.95
CA PRO A 32 0.66 19.71 13.68
C PRO A 32 1.89 20.50 13.18
N ASP A 33 2.65 21.09 14.10
CA ASP A 33 3.84 21.88 13.77
C ASP A 33 5.15 21.09 13.84
N GLN A 34 5.07 19.82 14.23
CA GLN A 34 6.22 18.94 14.39
C GLN A 34 6.27 17.86 13.32
N THR A 35 5.17 17.59 12.62
CA THR A 35 5.10 16.52 11.62
C THR A 35 4.55 17.00 10.28
N GLU A 36 5.01 16.34 9.22
CA GLU A 36 4.48 16.43 7.87
C GLU A 36 4.25 15.00 7.38
N VAL A 37 3.01 14.66 7.03
CA VAL A 37 2.61 13.28 6.75
C VAL A 37 2.04 13.19 5.33
N GLU A 38 2.63 12.33 4.49
CA GLU A 38 2.03 11.92 3.22
C GLU A 38 1.49 10.50 3.33
N LEU A 39 0.26 10.27 2.86
CA LEU A 39 -0.36 8.94 2.77
C LEU A 39 -0.58 8.61 1.30
N ARG A 40 0.06 7.53 0.81
CA ARG A 40 0.15 7.21 -0.63
C ARG A 40 -0.25 5.76 -0.89
N ASP A 41 -0.98 5.52 -1.97
CA ASP A 41 -1.26 4.15 -2.45
C ASP A 41 -0.34 3.87 -3.64
N LEU A 42 0.79 3.23 -3.38
CA LEU A 42 1.81 3.01 -4.41
C LEU A 42 1.31 2.14 -5.57
N PHE A 43 0.41 1.18 -5.32
CA PHE A 43 -0.12 0.34 -6.37
C PHE A 43 -1.10 1.10 -7.26
N ALA A 44 -1.98 1.89 -6.65
CA ALA A 44 -2.89 2.75 -7.40
C ALA A 44 -2.12 3.77 -8.24
N GLU A 45 -1.08 4.37 -7.69
CA GLU A 45 -0.28 5.38 -8.40
C GLU A 45 0.59 4.77 -9.52
N ALA A 46 1.24 3.62 -9.28
CA ALA A 46 2.14 3.00 -10.26
C ALA A 46 1.42 2.25 -11.40
N TYR A 47 0.21 1.74 -11.14
CA TYR A 47 -0.51 0.87 -12.09
C TYR A 47 -1.88 1.40 -12.53
N GLY A 48 -2.39 2.47 -11.92
CA GLY A 48 -3.56 3.21 -12.38
C GLY A 48 -4.77 2.33 -12.68
N PRO A 49 -5.34 2.35 -13.91
CA PRO A 49 -6.52 1.55 -14.27
C PRO A 49 -6.35 0.04 -14.07
N VAL A 50 -5.13 -0.49 -14.26
CA VAL A 50 -4.84 -1.91 -14.05
C VAL A 50 -4.99 -2.27 -12.57
N ASN A 51 -4.51 -1.41 -11.66
CA ASN A 51 -4.70 -1.62 -10.24
C ASN A 51 -6.19 -1.67 -9.87
N GLU A 52 -6.99 -0.74 -10.39
CA GLU A 52 -8.41 -0.69 -10.07
C GLU A 52 -9.16 -1.94 -10.56
N LEU A 53 -8.82 -2.45 -11.74
CA LEU A 53 -9.37 -3.72 -12.23
C LEU A 53 -8.99 -4.88 -11.29
N VAL A 54 -7.71 -5.03 -10.98
CA VAL A 54 -7.21 -6.13 -10.12
C VAL A 54 -7.81 -6.03 -8.72
N ARG A 55 -7.89 -4.82 -8.16
CA ARG A 55 -8.52 -4.52 -6.87
C ARG A 55 -9.99 -4.93 -6.86
N ARG A 56 -10.77 -4.54 -7.88
CA ARG A 56 -12.19 -4.94 -7.98
C ARG A 56 -12.35 -6.44 -8.11
N SER A 57 -11.55 -7.09 -8.95
CA SER A 57 -11.58 -8.54 -9.12
C SER A 57 -11.24 -9.27 -7.82
N TYR A 58 -10.22 -8.81 -7.10
CA TYR A 58 -9.86 -9.34 -5.79
C TYR A 58 -11.02 -9.20 -4.79
N LEU A 59 -11.58 -7.99 -4.64
CA LEU A 59 -12.66 -7.73 -3.69
C LEU A 59 -13.92 -8.55 -4.03
N ALA A 60 -14.27 -8.67 -5.30
CA ALA A 60 -15.39 -9.53 -5.75
C ALA A 60 -15.12 -11.00 -5.42
N LEU A 61 -13.92 -11.50 -5.66
CA LEU A 61 -13.56 -12.90 -5.39
C LEU A 61 -13.65 -13.21 -3.89
N VAL A 62 -13.09 -12.36 -3.04
CA VAL A 62 -13.08 -12.55 -1.58
C VAL A 62 -14.48 -12.44 -0.99
N ASN A 63 -15.28 -11.49 -1.45
CA ASN A 63 -16.62 -11.25 -0.90
C ASN A 63 -17.67 -12.25 -1.40
N SER A 64 -17.53 -12.77 -2.63
CA SER A 64 -18.57 -13.58 -3.27
C SER A 64 -18.23 -15.06 -3.43
N ALA A 65 -16.95 -15.45 -3.36
CA ALA A 65 -16.54 -16.83 -3.61
C ALA A 65 -15.46 -17.33 -2.62
N PRO A 66 -15.81 -17.48 -1.32
CA PRO A 66 -14.85 -17.87 -0.27
C PRO A 66 -14.16 -19.22 -0.54
N ARG A 67 -14.83 -20.17 -1.21
CA ARG A 67 -14.22 -21.45 -1.60
C ARG A 67 -13.13 -21.27 -2.66
N ALA A 68 -13.36 -20.41 -3.65
CA ALA A 68 -12.38 -20.10 -4.69
C ALA A 68 -11.20 -19.33 -4.11
N TRP A 69 -11.47 -18.35 -3.24
CA TRP A 69 -10.43 -17.65 -2.49
C TRP A 69 -9.57 -18.61 -1.65
N GLY A 70 -10.18 -19.60 -1.01
CA GLY A 70 -9.45 -20.64 -0.26
C GLY A 70 -8.51 -21.48 -1.13
N VAL A 71 -8.83 -21.72 -2.39
CA VAL A 71 -7.92 -22.41 -3.33
C VAL A 71 -6.73 -21.51 -3.69
N VAL A 72 -7.00 -20.24 -4.02
CA VAL A 72 -5.96 -19.25 -4.33
C VAL A 72 -5.02 -19.08 -3.14
N TYR A 73 -5.58 -18.95 -1.93
CA TYR A 73 -4.82 -18.81 -0.71
C TYR A 73 -3.89 -20.00 -0.46
N ARG A 74 -4.39 -21.24 -0.56
CA ARG A 74 -3.55 -22.44 -0.41
C ARG A 74 -2.47 -22.56 -1.48
N TRP A 75 -2.73 -22.05 -2.69
CA TRP A 75 -1.71 -22.01 -3.74
C TRP A 75 -0.63 -20.97 -3.43
N LEU A 76 -1.02 -19.78 -2.94
CA LEU A 76 -0.08 -18.76 -2.49
C LEU A 76 0.78 -19.27 -1.33
N ASP A 77 0.17 -19.88 -0.32
CA ASP A 77 0.85 -20.40 0.88
C ASP A 77 1.94 -21.45 0.56
N ARG A 78 1.80 -22.15 -0.58
CA ARG A 78 2.78 -23.15 -1.05
C ARG A 78 3.91 -22.55 -1.88
N LYS A 79 3.85 -21.27 -2.22
CA LYS A 79 4.98 -20.59 -2.87
C LYS A 79 6.04 -20.24 -1.84
N THR A 80 7.30 -20.53 -2.18
CA THR A 80 8.49 -20.20 -1.39
C THR A 80 9.34 -19.09 -2.01
N ASP A 81 9.00 -18.65 -3.22
CA ASP A 81 9.85 -17.82 -4.09
C ASP A 81 9.42 -16.33 -4.13
N TYR A 82 8.93 -15.78 -3.02
CA TYR A 82 8.44 -14.40 -2.96
C TYR A 82 9.50 -13.36 -3.38
N ASP A 83 10.77 -13.60 -3.09
CA ASP A 83 11.88 -12.70 -3.42
C ASP A 83 12.07 -12.51 -4.94
N LYS A 84 11.79 -13.55 -5.74
CA LYS A 84 11.88 -13.48 -7.21
C LYS A 84 10.76 -12.62 -7.79
N GLU A 85 9.58 -12.64 -7.19
CA GLU A 85 8.42 -11.89 -7.65
C GLU A 85 8.57 -10.40 -7.33
N PHE A 86 9.15 -10.05 -6.16
CA PHE A 86 9.41 -8.66 -5.79
C PHE A 86 10.39 -7.94 -6.74
N ARG A 87 11.31 -8.68 -7.37
CA ARG A 87 12.20 -8.13 -8.42
C ARG A 87 11.44 -7.64 -9.65
N ARG A 88 10.24 -8.17 -9.93
CA ARG A 88 9.44 -7.83 -11.11
C ARG A 88 8.60 -6.55 -10.95
N PHE A 89 8.50 -5.99 -9.74
CA PHE A 89 7.80 -4.72 -9.50
C PHE A 89 8.63 -3.50 -9.91
N THR A 90 9.19 -3.49 -11.13
CA THR A 90 9.99 -2.37 -11.64
C THR A 90 9.20 -1.06 -11.64
N ARG A 91 7.97 -1.06 -12.17
CA ARG A 91 7.10 0.14 -12.14
C ARG A 91 6.83 0.67 -10.74
N LEU A 92 6.64 -0.21 -9.76
CA LEU A 92 6.44 0.20 -8.36
C LEU A 92 7.70 0.88 -7.82
N LYS A 93 8.88 0.34 -8.12
CA LYS A 93 10.18 0.92 -7.74
C LYS A 93 10.43 2.25 -8.45
N ASP A 94 10.14 2.32 -9.75
CA ASP A 94 10.28 3.52 -10.58
C ASP A 94 9.37 4.65 -10.10
N HIS A 95 8.23 4.32 -9.49
CA HIS A 95 7.36 5.30 -8.85
C HIS A 95 7.78 5.65 -7.43
N PHE A 96 8.26 4.67 -6.66
CA PHE A 96 8.62 4.86 -5.26
C PHE A 96 9.93 5.64 -5.08
N ALA A 97 10.94 5.43 -5.93
CA ALA A 97 12.21 6.13 -5.81
C ALA A 97 12.08 7.66 -5.95
N PRO A 98 11.41 8.21 -6.98
CA PRO A 98 11.17 9.66 -7.07
C PRO A 98 10.36 10.22 -5.90
N LEU A 99 9.43 9.43 -5.35
CA LEU A 99 8.65 9.82 -4.17
C LEU A 99 9.57 9.97 -2.95
N LEU A 100 10.47 9.02 -2.73
CA LEU A 100 11.46 9.09 -1.65
C LEU A 100 12.42 10.26 -1.85
N ASP A 101 12.90 10.50 -3.07
CA ASP A 101 13.82 11.59 -3.36
C ASP A 101 13.18 12.97 -3.15
N ARG A 102 11.91 13.13 -3.54
CA ARG A 102 11.16 14.37 -3.37
C ARG A 102 10.79 14.61 -1.92
N PHE A 103 10.15 13.64 -1.27
CA PHE A 103 9.60 13.81 0.07
C PHE A 103 10.70 13.70 1.14
N ARG A 104 11.74 12.91 0.90
CA ARG A 104 12.84 12.57 1.83
C ARG A 104 12.31 12.25 3.23
N PRO A 105 11.45 11.22 3.39
CA PRO A 105 10.87 10.90 4.68
C PRO A 105 11.95 10.56 5.72
N ASP A 106 11.73 10.98 6.96
CA ASP A 106 12.49 10.49 8.12
C ASP A 106 12.04 9.07 8.50
N VAL A 107 10.78 8.71 8.21
CA VAL A 107 10.17 7.41 8.51
C VAL A 107 9.24 6.98 7.38
N VAL A 108 9.29 5.71 6.99
CA VAL A 108 8.33 5.06 6.09
C VAL A 108 7.59 3.98 6.87
N VAL A 109 6.25 3.98 6.79
CA VAL A 109 5.35 3.03 7.46
C VAL A 109 4.58 2.23 6.42
#